data_AF-A0A3B8ZR67-F1
#
_entry.id   AF-A0A3B8ZR67-F1
#
_cell.length_a   1.000
_cell.length_b   1.000
_cell.length_c   1.000
_cell.angle_alpha   90.00
_cell.angle_beta   90.00
_cell.angle_gamma   90.00
#
_symmetry.space_group_name_H-M   'P 1'
#
loop_
_entity.id
_entity.type
_entity.pdbx_description
1 polymer ?
#
loop_
_entity_poly.entity_id
_entity_poly.type
_entity_poly.pdbx_seq_one_letter_code
_entity_poly.pdbx_strand_id
1 'polypeptide(L)'
;MLVLCVHHWRLACSRLVEVHWMRRFNLNLNLVLTILCVAVFSMFLANGKSSASEPGDLPAGSELDLGRPSPLPMPSQTPIETYEKELYRFLNDRQYVALGWKVDKKVRDTGPYIKGQYFGTHPAVRMYYSPEIIKWLLGGRRDKIPDGAMIIKEQFQEPAARHEGKTEEEIWAALKSWTVMVKDS
;
A
#
# COMPACT_ATOMS: atom_id res chain seq x y z
N MET A 1 3.49 -1.18 41.82
CA MET A 1 4.87 -1.00 41.32
C MET A 1 5.66 -2.24 41.70
N LEU A 2 6.21 -2.92 40.70
CA LEU A 2 6.84 -4.26 40.74
C LEU A 2 8.28 -4.22 41.31
N VAL A 3 8.64 -5.30 42.03
CA VAL A 3 9.87 -6.14 41.90
C VAL A 3 11.18 -5.60 42.53
N LEU A 4 11.75 -6.22 43.58
CA LEU A 4 12.59 -7.46 43.65
C LEU A 4 13.84 -7.39 42.73
N CYS A 5 14.99 -6.89 43.19
CA CYS A 5 16.06 -7.58 43.96
C CYS A 5 16.60 -8.87 43.34
N VAL A 6 17.86 -8.84 42.84
CA VAL A 6 18.84 -9.96 42.93
C VAL A 6 20.27 -9.39 42.91
N HIS A 7 21.09 -9.71 43.93
CA HIS A 7 22.56 -9.69 43.86
C HIS A 7 23.19 -10.60 44.93
N HIS A 8 24.19 -11.40 44.51
CA HIS A 8 25.35 -11.99 45.21
C HIS A 8 25.51 -13.48 44.84
N TRP A 9 26.58 -13.98 44.19
CA TRP A 9 28.04 -14.01 44.47
C TRP A 9 28.46 -14.98 45.58
N ARG A 10 29.38 -15.92 45.25
CA ARG A 10 30.58 -16.39 46.02
C ARG A 10 31.13 -17.71 45.45
N LEU A 11 32.38 -17.71 44.92
CA LEU A 11 33.68 -18.17 45.52
C LEU A 11 34.03 -19.61 45.05
N ALA A 12 35.26 -20.11 44.88
CA ALA A 12 36.63 -19.70 45.23
C ALA A 12 37.68 -20.53 44.43
N CYS A 13 38.96 -20.09 44.46
CA CYS A 13 40.25 -20.83 44.58
C CYS A 13 40.60 -21.98 43.58
N SER A 14 41.81 -22.18 43.02
CA SER A 14 43.19 -22.04 43.54
C SER A 14 44.24 -22.05 42.39
N ARG A 15 45.50 -21.74 42.74
CA ARG A 15 46.70 -21.46 41.91
C ARG A 15 47.38 -22.64 41.18
N LEU A 16 47.92 -22.28 39.99
CA LEU A 16 49.26 -22.55 39.38
C LEU A 16 49.90 -23.95 39.38
N VAL A 17 50.12 -24.49 38.18
CA VAL A 17 51.42 -25.03 37.70
C VAL A 17 51.57 -24.68 36.21
N GLU A 18 52.62 -23.95 35.84
CA GLU A 18 53.05 -23.75 34.45
C GLU A 18 53.85 -24.96 33.96
N VAL A 19 53.59 -25.45 32.73
CA VAL A 19 54.64 -26.02 31.86
C VAL A 19 54.34 -25.62 30.42
N HIS A 20 55.27 -24.86 29.84
CA HIS A 20 55.36 -24.54 28.41
C HIS A 20 55.34 -25.80 27.53
N TRP A 21 54.30 -25.97 26.73
CA TRP A 21 54.40 -26.68 25.45
C TRP A 21 53.31 -26.19 24.50
N MET A 22 53.67 -26.05 23.21
CA MET A 22 52.84 -25.60 22.07
C MET A 22 52.63 -24.08 21.88
N ARG A 23 53.75 -23.34 21.82
CA ARG A 23 53.87 -22.30 20.77
C ARG A 23 53.93 -23.00 19.41
N ARG A 24 52.84 -22.92 18.63
CA ARG A 24 52.77 -22.94 17.14
C ARG A 24 51.36 -23.35 16.69
N PHE A 25 50.39 -22.45 16.76
CA PHE A 25 49.16 -22.48 15.94
C PHE A 25 48.41 -21.16 16.18
N ASN A 26 49.01 -20.04 15.76
CA ASN A 26 48.37 -18.73 15.89
C ASN A 26 48.73 -17.79 14.73
N LEU A 27 48.76 -18.34 13.52
CA LEU A 27 48.56 -17.62 12.28
C LEU A 27 47.52 -18.42 11.50
N ASN A 28 46.55 -17.74 10.88
CA ASN A 28 45.51 -18.30 9.98
C ASN A 28 44.11 -18.54 10.57
N LEU A 29 43.65 -17.78 11.57
CA LEU A 29 42.19 -17.65 11.80
C LEU A 29 41.66 -16.32 11.22
N ASN A 30 42.38 -15.21 11.45
CA ASN A 30 42.01 -13.90 10.91
C ASN A 30 42.13 -13.82 9.38
N LEU A 31 43.10 -14.51 8.77
CA LEU A 31 43.31 -14.55 7.31
C LEU A 31 42.19 -15.33 6.60
N VAL A 32 41.75 -16.45 7.20
CA VAL A 32 40.64 -17.26 6.67
C VAL A 32 39.32 -16.51 6.77
N LEU A 33 39.08 -15.80 7.88
CA LEU A 33 37.88 -14.97 8.06
C LEU A 33 37.82 -13.80 7.07
N THR A 34 38.95 -13.15 6.77
CA THR A 34 38.98 -12.06 5.78
C THR A 34 38.79 -12.56 4.36
N ILE A 35 39.39 -13.69 3.98
CA ILE A 35 39.19 -14.29 2.65
C ILE A 35 37.72 -14.71 2.47
N LEU A 36 37.07 -15.26 3.51
CA LEU A 36 35.64 -15.61 3.45
C LEU A 36 34.75 -14.37 3.31
N CYS A 37 35.03 -13.29 4.05
CA CYS A 37 34.27 -12.04 3.96
C CYS A 37 34.42 -11.37 2.58
N VAL A 38 35.62 -11.36 1.99
CA VAL A 38 35.85 -10.79 0.65
C VAL A 38 35.22 -11.66 -0.44
N ALA A 39 35.26 -12.99 -0.33
CA ALA A 39 34.62 -13.89 -1.30
C ALA A 39 33.08 -13.76 -1.30
N VAL A 40 32.46 -13.64 -0.13
CA VAL A 40 31.01 -13.40 -0.02
C VAL A 40 30.65 -12.02 -0.55
N PHE A 41 31.43 -10.97 -0.23
CA PHE A 41 31.20 -9.62 -0.76
C PHE A 41 31.38 -9.54 -2.30
N SER A 42 32.31 -10.33 -2.85
CA SER A 42 32.53 -10.45 -4.30
C SER A 42 31.38 -11.17 -5.01
N MET A 43 30.76 -12.16 -4.38
CA MET A 43 29.55 -12.81 -4.91
C MET A 43 28.31 -11.89 -4.85
N PHE A 44 28.21 -11.00 -3.87
CA PHE A 44 27.12 -10.02 -3.79
C PHE A 44 27.23 -8.89 -4.84
N LEU A 45 28.44 -8.54 -5.28
CA LEU A 45 28.63 -7.58 -6.38
C LEU A 45 28.40 -8.20 -7.77
N ALA A 46 28.64 -9.51 -7.94
CA ALA A 46 28.47 -10.19 -9.22
C ALA A 46 27.02 -10.58 -9.56
N ASN A 47 26.14 -10.71 -8.56
CA ASN A 47 24.72 -11.08 -8.75
C ASN A 47 23.73 -9.92 -8.65
N GLY A 48 24.21 -8.68 -8.59
CA GLY A 48 23.40 -7.46 -8.62
C GLY A 48 22.85 -7.10 -10.00
N LYS A 49 22.39 -8.07 -10.80
CA LYS A 49 21.49 -7.74 -11.93
C LYS A 49 20.07 -7.72 -11.39
N SER A 50 19.70 -6.62 -10.74
CA SER A 50 18.30 -6.21 -10.72
C SER A 50 17.91 -6.00 -12.18
N SER A 51 17.17 -6.97 -12.73
CA SER A 51 16.30 -6.73 -13.87
C SER A 51 15.24 -5.75 -13.39
N ALA A 52 15.59 -4.46 -13.37
CA ALA A 52 14.59 -3.44 -13.59
C ALA A 52 13.95 -3.80 -14.93
N SER A 53 12.74 -4.34 -14.88
CA SER A 53 11.92 -4.44 -16.07
C SER A 53 11.78 -3.01 -16.58
N GLU A 54 12.47 -2.73 -17.69
CA GLU A 54 12.14 -1.63 -18.58
C GLU A 54 10.60 -1.56 -18.68
N PRO A 55 9.97 -0.37 -18.61
CA PRO A 55 8.54 -0.26 -18.85
C PRO A 55 8.31 -0.84 -20.24
N GLY A 56 7.70 -2.03 -20.30
CA GLY A 56 7.46 -2.71 -21.55
C GLY A 56 6.76 -1.73 -22.48
N ASP A 57 7.35 -1.52 -23.66
CA ASP A 57 6.78 -0.72 -24.72
C ASP A 57 5.34 -1.20 -24.94
N LEU A 58 4.39 -0.44 -24.38
CA LEU A 58 2.98 -0.61 -24.70
C LEU A 58 2.89 -0.36 -26.21
N PRO A 59 2.26 -1.25 -26.99
CA PRO A 59 2.10 -1.03 -28.42
C PRO A 59 1.49 0.35 -28.63
N ALA A 60 2.24 1.22 -29.31
CA ALA A 60 1.79 2.54 -29.71
C ALA A 60 0.48 2.37 -30.51
N GLY A 61 -0.65 2.66 -29.86
CA GLY A 61 -1.97 2.55 -30.48
C GLY A 61 -3.06 1.90 -29.63
N SER A 62 -2.78 1.27 -28.48
CA SER A 62 -3.88 0.90 -27.57
C SER A 62 -4.31 2.14 -26.79
N GLU A 63 -5.38 2.80 -27.25
CA GLU A 63 -6.06 3.81 -26.43
C GLU A 63 -6.42 3.14 -25.09
N LEU A 64 -5.88 3.67 -23.98
CA LEU A 64 -6.20 3.14 -22.66
C LEU A 64 -7.69 3.32 -22.46
N ASP A 65 -8.44 2.23 -22.35
CA ASP A 65 -9.84 2.30 -21.91
C ASP A 65 -9.85 2.86 -20.48
N LEU A 66 -10.30 4.10 -20.30
CA LEU A 66 -10.38 4.78 -19.00
C LEU A 66 -11.79 4.72 -18.41
N GLY A 67 -12.74 4.06 -19.08
CA GLY A 67 -14.17 4.15 -18.80
C GLY A 67 -14.83 5.36 -19.45
N ARG A 68 -16.12 5.54 -19.15
CA ARG A 68 -16.98 6.58 -19.74
C ARG A 68 -17.29 7.70 -18.73
N PRO A 69 -17.41 8.96 -19.17
CA PRO A 69 -17.82 10.08 -18.31
C PRO A 69 -19.15 9.82 -17.59
N SER A 70 -19.36 10.52 -16.47
CA SER A 70 -20.65 10.52 -15.77
C SER A 70 -21.74 11.14 -16.66
N PRO A 71 -22.96 10.57 -16.71
CA PRO A 71 -24.11 11.19 -17.36
C PRO A 71 -24.80 12.24 -16.49
N LEU A 72 -24.36 12.42 -15.24
CA LEU A 72 -24.97 13.36 -14.31
C LEU A 72 -24.83 14.81 -14.81
N PRO A 73 -25.83 15.67 -14.58
CA PRO A 73 -25.69 17.08 -14.88
C PRO A 73 -24.69 17.74 -13.92
N MET A 74 -24.22 18.95 -14.23
CA MET A 74 -23.33 19.68 -13.34
C MET A 74 -24.08 20.16 -12.08
N PRO A 75 -23.51 20.00 -10.87
CA PRO A 75 -24.08 20.56 -9.63
C PRO A 75 -24.46 22.04 -9.72
N SER A 76 -23.63 22.87 -10.36
CA SER A 76 -23.80 24.32 -10.50
C SER A 76 -24.94 24.69 -11.46
N GLN A 77 -25.35 23.78 -12.33
CA GLN A 77 -26.37 24.00 -13.36
C GLN A 77 -27.73 23.39 -12.99
N THR A 78 -27.82 22.72 -11.83
CA THR A 78 -28.99 21.94 -11.43
C THR A 78 -29.42 22.35 -10.02
N PRO A 79 -30.72 22.51 -9.72
CA PRO A 79 -31.17 22.68 -8.34
C PRO A 79 -30.63 21.55 -7.45
N ILE A 80 -30.06 21.89 -6.30
CA ILE A 80 -29.30 20.95 -5.46
C ILE A 80 -30.09 19.68 -5.11
N GLU A 81 -31.38 19.82 -4.80
CA GLU A 81 -32.26 18.70 -4.47
C GLU A 81 -32.44 17.72 -5.63
N THR A 82 -32.48 18.25 -6.86
CA THR A 82 -32.54 17.42 -8.07
C THR A 82 -31.21 16.74 -8.31
N TYR A 83 -30.10 17.47 -8.16
CA TYR A 83 -28.77 16.91 -8.33
C TYR A 83 -28.48 15.78 -7.33
N GLU A 84 -28.79 15.97 -6.04
CA GLU A 84 -28.59 14.95 -5.01
C GLU A 84 -29.42 13.70 -5.27
N LYS A 85 -30.68 13.84 -5.71
CA LYS A 85 -31.53 12.70 -6.09
C LYS A 85 -30.90 11.88 -7.22
N GLU A 86 -30.41 12.57 -8.25
CA GLU A 86 -29.73 11.96 -9.40
C GLU A 86 -28.42 11.28 -8.99
N LEU A 87 -27.62 11.94 -8.16
CA LEU A 87 -26.37 11.41 -7.62
C LEU A 87 -26.63 10.16 -6.77
N TYR A 88 -27.63 10.17 -5.89
CA TYR A 88 -27.94 8.99 -5.08
C TYR A 88 -28.40 7.81 -5.91
N ARG A 89 -29.20 8.03 -6.95
CA ARG A 89 -29.55 6.95 -7.90
C ARG A 89 -28.29 6.41 -8.59
N PHE A 90 -27.44 7.29 -9.11
CA PHE A 90 -26.17 6.89 -9.73
C PHE A 90 -25.28 6.03 -8.82
N LEU A 91 -25.20 6.39 -7.53
CA LEU A 91 -24.41 5.66 -6.54
C LEU A 91 -25.03 4.32 -6.15
N ASN A 92 -26.34 4.30 -5.86
CA ASN A 92 -27.06 3.10 -5.45
C ASN A 92 -27.12 2.05 -6.57
N ASP A 93 -27.24 2.48 -7.82
CA ASP A 93 -27.23 1.61 -8.99
C ASP A 93 -25.80 1.25 -9.43
N ARG A 94 -24.78 1.72 -8.70
CA ARG A 94 -23.36 1.45 -8.94
C ARG A 94 -22.92 1.77 -10.37
N GLN A 95 -23.48 2.83 -10.96
CA GLN A 95 -23.31 3.15 -12.39
C GLN A 95 -21.85 3.40 -12.76
N TYR A 96 -21.03 3.95 -11.84
CA TYR A 96 -19.59 4.11 -12.04
C TYR A 96 -18.86 2.79 -12.36
N VAL A 97 -19.32 1.65 -11.84
CA VAL A 97 -18.78 0.33 -12.20
C VAL A 97 -19.20 -0.03 -13.62
N ALA A 98 -20.48 0.14 -13.97
CA ALA A 98 -21.00 -0.12 -15.31
C ALA A 98 -20.39 0.80 -16.38
N LEU A 99 -19.93 1.99 -15.99
CA LEU A 99 -19.21 2.93 -16.85
C LEU A 99 -17.74 2.55 -17.04
N GLY A 100 -17.22 1.54 -16.34
CA GLY A 100 -15.85 1.07 -16.48
C GLY A 100 -14.82 1.95 -15.77
N TRP A 101 -15.23 2.71 -14.74
CA TRP A 101 -14.32 3.58 -14.00
C TRP A 101 -13.19 2.78 -13.37
N LYS A 102 -11.99 3.37 -13.37
CA LYS A 102 -10.81 2.71 -12.79
C LYS A 102 -10.91 2.69 -11.29
N VAL A 103 -10.46 1.59 -10.70
CA VAL A 103 -10.64 1.28 -9.28
C VAL A 103 -9.32 0.89 -8.65
N ASP A 104 -9.18 1.16 -7.35
CA ASP A 104 -8.13 0.58 -6.53
C ASP A 104 -8.15 -0.95 -6.64
N LYS A 105 -6.95 -1.54 -6.71
CA LYS A 105 -6.75 -3.00 -6.87
C LYS A 105 -7.41 -3.81 -5.75
N LYS A 106 -7.53 -3.23 -4.55
CA LYS A 106 -8.16 -3.86 -3.38
C LYS A 106 -8.64 -2.80 -2.39
N VAL A 107 -9.49 -3.22 -1.46
CA VAL A 107 -9.80 -2.43 -0.26
C VAL A 107 -8.49 -2.24 0.53
N ARG A 108 -8.26 -1.03 1.02
CA ARG A 108 -7.07 -0.66 1.80
C ARG A 108 -7.44 0.08 3.07
N ASP A 109 -6.67 -0.15 4.12
CA ASP A 109 -6.78 0.63 5.34
C ASP A 109 -6.29 2.06 5.10
N THR A 110 -6.82 3.01 5.86
CA THR A 110 -6.37 4.42 5.82
C THR A 110 -5.42 4.76 6.98
N GLY A 111 -5.08 3.76 7.80
CA GLY A 111 -4.04 3.81 8.83
C GLY A 111 -3.73 2.39 9.33
N PRO A 112 -2.79 2.24 10.28
CA PRO A 112 -2.37 0.92 10.73
C PRO A 112 -3.44 0.22 11.59
N TYR A 113 -3.45 -1.10 11.54
CA TYR A 113 -4.21 -1.96 12.45
C TYR A 113 -3.25 -2.72 13.37
N ILE A 114 -3.24 -2.40 14.66
CA ILE A 114 -2.24 -2.86 15.63
C ILE A 114 -2.95 -3.47 16.83
N LYS A 115 -2.66 -4.75 17.14
CA LYS A 115 -3.18 -5.46 18.33
C LYS A 115 -4.69 -5.36 18.51
N GLY A 116 -5.45 -5.49 17.41
CA GLY A 116 -6.91 -5.45 17.43
C GLY A 116 -7.50 -4.04 17.32
N GLN A 117 -6.68 -2.99 17.36
CA GLN A 117 -7.11 -1.60 17.29
C GLN A 117 -6.78 -0.97 15.94
N TYR A 118 -7.73 -0.21 15.40
CA TYR A 118 -7.58 0.52 14.15
C TYR A 118 -7.22 1.99 14.41
N PHE A 119 -6.22 2.49 13.70
CA PHE A 119 -5.70 3.86 13.82
C PHE A 119 -5.82 4.65 12.51
N GLY A 120 -6.67 4.21 11.58
CA GLY A 120 -7.04 5.02 10.42
C GLY A 120 -7.96 6.17 10.81
N THR A 121 -7.76 7.34 10.20
CA THR A 121 -8.65 8.50 10.36
C THR A 121 -9.99 8.31 9.64
N HIS A 122 -10.09 7.28 8.80
CA HIS A 122 -11.30 6.88 8.09
C HIS A 122 -11.44 5.36 8.08
N PRO A 123 -12.63 4.79 7.79
CA PRO A 123 -12.78 3.35 7.58
C PRO A 123 -11.86 2.80 6.46
N ALA A 124 -11.84 1.49 6.27
CA ALA A 124 -11.17 0.90 5.11
C ALA A 124 -11.86 1.35 3.81
N VAL A 125 -11.11 1.58 2.72
CA VAL A 125 -11.64 2.21 1.51
C VAL A 125 -11.28 1.47 0.22
N ARG A 126 -12.12 1.63 -0.79
CA ARG A 126 -11.79 1.35 -2.20
C ARG A 126 -12.20 2.55 -3.04
N MET A 127 -11.25 3.11 -3.80
CA MET A 127 -11.47 4.31 -4.58
C MET A 127 -11.83 3.97 -6.03
N TYR A 128 -12.79 4.71 -6.60
CA TYR A 128 -13.08 4.74 -8.03
C TYR A 128 -12.79 6.13 -8.59
N TYR A 129 -12.27 6.15 -9.82
CA TYR A 129 -11.84 7.34 -10.53
C TYR A 129 -12.52 7.40 -11.89
N SER A 130 -13.24 8.49 -12.13
CA SER A 130 -13.73 8.85 -13.46
C SER A 130 -12.58 8.97 -14.49
N PRO A 131 -12.86 8.81 -15.79
CA PRO A 131 -11.85 8.89 -16.84
C PRO A 131 -11.08 10.22 -16.82
N GLU A 132 -11.73 11.32 -16.50
CA GLU A 132 -11.13 12.65 -16.39
C GLU A 132 -10.06 12.71 -15.29
N ILE A 133 -10.34 12.08 -14.14
CA ILE A 133 -9.38 12.00 -13.04
C ILE A 133 -8.18 11.14 -13.42
N ILE A 134 -8.41 9.99 -14.06
CA ILE A 134 -7.29 9.13 -14.51
C ILE A 134 -6.44 9.86 -15.54
N LYS A 135 -7.06 10.54 -16.52
CA LYS A 135 -6.34 11.35 -17.51
C LYS A 135 -5.49 12.44 -16.84
N TRP A 136 -6.03 13.12 -15.83
CA TRP A 136 -5.30 14.12 -15.05
C TRP A 136 -4.13 13.51 -14.26
N LEU A 137 -4.33 12.33 -13.64
CA LEU A 137 -3.27 11.61 -12.94
C LEU A 137 -2.15 11.16 -13.88
N LEU A 138 -2.48 10.59 -15.04
CA LEU A 138 -1.53 10.16 -16.07
C LEU A 138 -0.83 11.35 -16.73
N GLY A 139 -1.50 12.50 -16.83
CA GLY A 139 -0.93 13.77 -17.29
C GLY A 139 0.03 14.43 -16.30
N GLY A 140 0.33 13.79 -15.17
CA GLY A 140 1.25 14.32 -14.17
C GLY A 140 0.67 15.45 -13.32
N ARG A 141 -0.67 15.55 -13.24
CA ARG A 141 -1.38 16.49 -12.35
C ARG A 141 -1.08 17.97 -12.59
N ARG A 142 -0.70 18.34 -13.82
CA ARG A 142 -0.25 19.71 -14.13
C ARG A 142 -1.39 20.68 -14.41
N ASP A 143 -2.45 20.19 -15.05
CA ASP A 143 -3.60 21.01 -15.43
C ASP A 143 -4.65 21.05 -14.33
N LYS A 144 -5.69 21.88 -14.51
CA LYS A 144 -6.88 21.84 -13.67
C LYS A 144 -7.61 20.51 -13.87
N ILE A 145 -8.19 19.99 -12.79
CA ILE A 145 -9.13 18.89 -12.89
C ILE A 145 -10.36 19.39 -13.69
N PRO A 146 -10.77 18.71 -14.76
CA PRO A 146 -11.95 19.10 -15.54
C PRO A 146 -13.23 19.10 -14.70
N ASP A 147 -14.17 19.97 -15.05
CA ASP A 147 -15.51 19.92 -14.46
C ASP A 147 -16.23 18.63 -14.86
N GLY A 148 -17.04 18.11 -13.93
CA GLY A 148 -17.68 16.79 -14.02
C GLY A 148 -16.78 15.64 -13.58
N ALA A 149 -15.47 15.87 -13.43
CA ALA A 149 -14.55 14.85 -12.92
C ALA A 149 -14.95 14.45 -11.50
N MET A 150 -14.99 13.15 -11.26
CA MET A 150 -15.53 12.56 -10.05
C MET A 150 -14.61 11.49 -9.44
N ILE A 151 -14.57 11.45 -8.11
CA ILE A 151 -13.94 10.41 -7.32
C ILE A 151 -14.97 9.87 -6.33
N ILE A 152 -15.09 8.55 -6.25
CA ILE A 152 -15.95 7.85 -5.30
C ILE A 152 -15.08 7.06 -4.34
N LYS A 153 -15.30 7.26 -3.04
CA LYS A 153 -14.67 6.51 -1.97
C LYS A 153 -15.70 5.59 -1.36
N GLU A 154 -15.71 4.32 -1.78
CA GLU A 154 -16.45 3.27 -1.08
C GLU A 154 -15.78 3.02 0.28
N GLN A 155 -16.59 2.89 1.34
CA GLN A 155 -16.12 2.68 2.72
C GLN A 155 -16.63 1.33 3.26
N PHE A 156 -15.74 0.63 3.96
CA PHE A 156 -15.95 -0.72 4.46
C PHE A 156 -15.49 -0.84 5.91
N GLN A 157 -15.99 -1.87 6.58
CA GLN A 157 -15.58 -2.20 7.95
C GLN A 157 -14.09 -2.54 8.01
N GLU A 158 -13.35 -1.87 8.90
CA GLU A 158 -11.95 -2.12 9.18
C GLU A 158 -11.69 -3.45 9.94
N PRO A 159 -10.49 -4.07 9.79
CA PRO A 159 -9.45 -3.72 8.83
C PRO A 159 -9.75 -4.23 7.41
N ALA A 160 -9.05 -3.68 6.42
CA ALA A 160 -9.17 -4.03 5.00
C ALA A 160 -8.94 -5.52 4.73
N ALA A 161 -8.11 -6.19 5.55
CA ALA A 161 -7.86 -7.63 5.46
C ALA A 161 -9.16 -8.48 5.54
N ARG A 162 -10.23 -7.97 6.17
CA ARG A 162 -11.55 -8.65 6.20
C ARG A 162 -12.20 -8.77 4.82
N HIS A 163 -11.71 -8.05 3.82
CA HIS A 163 -12.27 -7.98 2.47
C HIS A 163 -11.33 -8.57 1.42
N GLU A 164 -10.19 -9.13 1.83
CA GLU A 164 -9.26 -9.76 0.91
C GLU A 164 -9.86 -11.06 0.34
N GLY A 165 -9.72 -11.25 -0.98
CA GLY A 165 -10.24 -12.44 -1.68
C GLY A 165 -11.75 -12.46 -1.92
N LYS A 166 -12.50 -11.44 -1.47
CA LYS A 166 -13.93 -11.32 -1.77
C LYS A 166 -14.18 -11.05 -3.26
N THR A 167 -15.26 -11.62 -3.76
CA THR A 167 -15.85 -11.29 -5.07
C THR A 167 -16.39 -9.86 -5.10
N GLU A 168 -16.66 -9.32 -6.29
CA GLU A 168 -17.23 -7.97 -6.42
C GLU A 168 -18.61 -7.86 -5.76
N GLU A 169 -19.40 -8.93 -5.82
CA GLU A 169 -20.72 -9.04 -5.21
C GLU A 169 -20.61 -9.04 -3.67
N GLU A 170 -19.64 -9.75 -3.11
CA GLU A 170 -19.39 -9.76 -1.66
C GLU A 170 -18.80 -8.44 -1.16
N ILE A 171 -17.96 -7.78 -1.96
CA ILE A 171 -17.50 -6.42 -1.68
C ILE A 171 -18.70 -5.47 -1.66
N TRP A 172 -19.57 -5.54 -2.67
CA TRP A 172 -20.77 -4.71 -2.72
C TRP A 172 -21.69 -4.91 -1.51
N ALA A 173 -21.96 -6.17 -1.15
CA ALA A 173 -22.76 -6.49 0.03
C ALA A 173 -22.13 -6.01 1.35
N ALA A 174 -20.81 -5.83 1.39
CA ALA A 174 -20.08 -5.35 2.56
C ALA A 174 -19.98 -3.81 2.64
N LEU A 175 -20.42 -3.09 1.62
CA LEU A 175 -20.37 -1.62 1.58
C LEU A 175 -21.12 -1.02 2.77
N LYS A 176 -20.50 -0.02 3.43
CA LYS A 176 -21.10 0.70 4.55
C LYS A 176 -21.56 2.10 4.19
N SER A 177 -20.77 2.80 3.39
CA SER A 177 -21.07 4.16 2.96
C SER A 177 -20.17 4.57 1.80
N TRP A 178 -20.42 5.75 1.28
CA TRP A 178 -19.59 6.41 0.27
C TRP A 178 -19.29 7.85 0.70
N THR A 179 -18.15 8.35 0.24
CA THR A 179 -17.92 9.79 0.11
C THR A 179 -17.62 10.07 -1.36
N VAL A 180 -18.20 11.15 -1.90
CA VAL A 180 -18.06 11.50 -3.31
C VAL A 180 -17.53 12.91 -3.42
N MET A 181 -16.64 13.12 -4.39
CA MET A 181 -16.10 14.43 -4.74
C MET A 181 -16.37 14.65 -6.23
N VAL A 182 -16.98 15.78 -6.56
CA VAL A 182 -17.29 16.19 -7.94
C VAL A 182 -16.70 17.57 -8.17
N LYS A 183 -15.91 17.73 -9.24
CA LYS A 183 -15.34 19.01 -9.61
C LYS A 183 -16.36 19.83 -10.41
N ASP A 184 -16.58 21.06 -9.97
CA ASP A 184 -17.44 22.07 -10.61
C ASP A 184 -16.84 23.45 -10.31
N SER A 185 -16.77 24.36 -11.28
CA SER A 185 -16.02 25.64 -11.19
C SER A 185 -16.90 26.84 -10.93
#